data_AF-A0A7S0IFY8-F1
#
_entry.id   AF-A0A7S0IFY8-F1
#
_cell.length_a   1.000
_cell.length_b   1.000
_cell.length_c   1.000
_cell.angle_alpha   90.00
_cell.angle_beta   90.00
_cell.angle_gamma   90.00
#
_symmetry.space_group_name_H-M   'P 1'
#
loop_
_entity.id
_entity.type
_entity.pdbx_description
1 polymer ?
#
loop_
_entity_poly.entity_id
_entity_poly.type
_entity_poly.pdbx_seq_one_letter_code
_entity_poly.pdbx_strand_id
1 'polypeptide(L)'
;CDGAMEAAEDPRVRHPQTLERAKRTLANLREATQEAYRGDESLYWLVHNGTVHIHAICERLMRNGHSAHAVESLVFAVACLESHVLLAVPRYLDWRVTLASEVCAAYDDVGDCDAHARAFIAKCVEHVDDLRQLEALDPVPQTPEVASLYASAERKFRALNARYDEAVTGDAASVTAEMEATAFVPGDKARFLMALLADANARIVKHAPPVGAAAAAMEAAREWLAPLVQSMTTGLQHARGVRAAADALRERRAAEAEAGVSGRETSPPPADDDEEEKPDEEPDETPAEEGDAAAPDPTRPPPDLEPEAEEAYELAVAELPLSLHDALMRRAFCYESWETFKGLHDLATLRLVEMGAASGGGDEDEKEGSHDADALALAHAAAVLKAVRVLEGGE
;
A
#
# COMPACT_ATOMS: atom_id res chain seq x y z
N CYS A 1 17.31 27.63 -5.36
CA CYS A 1 18.14 27.50 -4.13
C CYS A 1 17.48 28.18 -2.94
N ASP A 2 17.10 29.45 -3.05
CA ASP A 2 16.47 30.20 -1.94
C ASP A 2 15.21 29.54 -1.39
N GLY A 3 14.30 29.08 -2.26
CA GLY A 3 13.09 28.36 -1.81
C GLY A 3 13.37 27.06 -1.02
N ALA A 4 14.51 26.40 -1.27
CA ALA A 4 14.91 25.20 -0.53
C ALA A 4 15.52 25.55 0.85
N MET A 5 16.29 26.64 0.93
CA MET A 5 16.79 27.16 2.21
C MET A 5 15.63 27.62 3.09
N GLU A 6 14.64 28.29 2.52
CA GLU A 6 13.43 28.72 3.24
C GLU A 6 12.55 27.56 3.71
N ALA A 7 12.57 26.43 2.98
CA ALA A 7 11.90 25.22 3.45
C ALA A 7 12.59 24.62 4.68
N ALA A 8 13.90 24.81 4.84
CA ALA A 8 14.63 24.39 6.03
C ALA A 8 14.41 25.35 7.22
N GLU A 9 14.35 26.66 6.96
CA GLU A 9 14.15 27.68 8.01
C GLU A 9 12.71 27.74 8.54
N ASP A 10 11.72 27.63 7.66
CA ASP A 10 10.29 27.63 8.01
C ASP A 10 9.54 26.49 7.28
N PRO A 11 9.70 25.24 7.76
CA PRO A 11 9.10 24.06 7.12
C PRO A 11 7.57 24.11 7.06
N ARG A 12 6.94 24.84 8.00
CA ARG A 12 5.49 24.92 8.16
C ARG A 12 4.86 26.20 7.60
N VAL A 13 5.64 27.03 6.90
CA VAL A 13 5.16 28.28 6.29
C VAL A 13 4.40 29.16 7.31
N ARG A 14 4.90 29.24 8.54
CA ARG A 14 4.22 29.98 9.62
C ARG A 14 4.37 31.49 9.45
N HIS A 15 5.46 31.93 8.84
CA HIS A 15 5.75 33.35 8.68
C HIS A 15 5.12 33.89 7.39
N PRO A 16 4.38 35.02 7.43
CA PRO A 16 3.78 35.61 6.25
C PRO A 16 4.79 35.95 5.14
N GLN A 17 6.02 36.29 5.54
CA GLN A 17 7.10 36.55 4.58
C GLN A 17 7.50 35.30 3.80
N THR A 18 7.56 34.14 4.46
CA THR A 18 7.81 32.84 3.81
C THR A 18 6.72 32.54 2.79
N LEU A 19 5.46 32.76 3.14
CA LEU A 19 4.33 32.56 2.23
C LEU A 19 4.44 33.45 0.98
N GLU A 20 4.71 34.75 1.15
CA GLU A 20 4.84 35.68 0.03
C GLU A 20 6.04 35.35 -0.87
N ARG A 21 7.15 34.87 -0.30
CA ARG A 21 8.31 34.41 -1.08
C ARG A 21 8.02 33.10 -1.81
N ALA A 22 7.29 32.17 -1.20
CA ALA A 22 6.85 30.94 -1.86
C ALA A 22 5.94 31.25 -3.06
N LYS A 23 4.98 32.16 -2.91
CA LYS A 23 4.13 32.65 -4.02
C LYS A 23 4.95 33.28 -5.14
N ARG A 24 5.90 34.14 -4.80
CA ARG A 24 6.80 34.75 -5.78
C ARG A 24 7.66 33.70 -6.50
N THR A 25 8.15 32.71 -5.77
CA THR A 25 8.93 31.61 -6.34
C THR A 25 8.08 30.79 -7.31
N LEU A 26 6.84 30.49 -6.97
CA LEU A 26 5.89 29.84 -7.89
C LEU A 26 5.66 30.67 -9.15
N ALA A 27 5.42 31.99 -9.01
CA ALA A 27 5.25 32.87 -10.16
C ALA A 27 6.49 32.85 -11.07
N ASN A 28 7.68 33.02 -10.49
CA ASN A 28 8.95 32.98 -11.23
C ASN A 28 9.18 31.62 -11.91
N LEU A 29 8.85 30.50 -11.25
CA LEU A 29 8.96 29.17 -11.83
C LEU A 29 8.00 28.98 -13.00
N ARG A 30 6.76 29.46 -12.87
CA ARG A 30 5.78 29.42 -13.97
C ARG A 30 6.26 30.24 -15.16
N GLU A 31 6.73 31.46 -14.93
CA GLU A 31 7.28 32.32 -15.98
C GLU A 31 8.48 31.67 -16.68
N ALA A 32 9.44 31.14 -15.92
CA ALA A 32 10.60 30.46 -16.49
C ALA A 32 10.22 29.18 -17.26
N THR A 33 9.27 28.40 -16.73
CA THR A 33 8.75 27.19 -17.40
C THR A 33 8.01 27.56 -18.68
N GLN A 34 7.22 28.65 -18.66
CA GLN A 34 6.49 29.13 -19.82
C GLN A 34 7.43 29.68 -20.90
N GLU A 35 8.53 30.31 -20.51
CA GLU A 35 9.55 30.75 -21.46
C GLU A 35 10.27 29.55 -22.10
N ALA A 36 10.62 28.53 -21.31
CA ALA A 36 11.17 27.28 -21.83
C ALA A 36 10.18 26.58 -22.78
N TYR A 37 8.89 26.59 -22.46
CA TYR A 37 7.82 26.03 -23.29
C TYR A 37 7.66 26.75 -24.63
N ARG A 38 7.83 28.08 -24.66
CA ARG A 38 7.80 28.87 -25.90
C ARG A 38 9.10 28.79 -26.70
N GLY A 39 10.17 28.30 -26.07
CA GLY A 39 11.47 28.15 -26.68
C GLY A 39 11.52 27.00 -27.69
N ASP A 40 12.74 26.54 -27.95
CA ASP A 40 12.97 25.36 -28.79
C ASP A 40 12.37 24.10 -28.13
N GLU A 41 11.70 23.25 -28.91
CA GLU A 41 11.09 22.00 -28.41
C GLU A 41 12.11 21.09 -27.69
N SER A 42 13.38 21.16 -28.06
CA SER A 42 14.47 20.43 -27.38
C SER A 42 14.64 20.81 -25.90
N LEU A 43 14.08 21.95 -25.46
CA LEU A 43 14.05 22.39 -24.06
C LEU A 43 12.93 21.73 -23.25
N TYR A 44 12.21 20.74 -23.77
CA TYR A 44 11.15 20.01 -23.07
C TYR A 44 11.55 19.52 -21.67
N TRP A 45 12.83 19.17 -21.47
CA TRP A 45 13.34 18.71 -20.18
C TRP A 45 13.33 19.83 -19.13
N LEU A 46 13.51 21.10 -19.54
CA LEU A 46 13.33 22.26 -18.66
C LEU A 46 11.86 22.43 -18.29
N VAL A 47 10.96 22.24 -19.25
CA VAL A 47 9.51 22.29 -19.00
C VAL A 47 9.12 21.22 -17.98
N HIS A 48 9.55 19.97 -18.20
CA HIS A 48 9.34 18.87 -17.26
C HIS A 48 9.89 19.19 -15.87
N ASN A 49 11.14 19.62 -15.75
CA ASN A 49 11.74 19.98 -14.47
C ASN A 49 11.01 21.16 -13.79
N GLY A 50 10.50 22.11 -14.59
CA GLY A 50 9.63 23.18 -14.14
C GLY A 50 8.39 22.63 -13.42
N THR A 51 7.71 21.64 -14.00
CA THR A 51 6.54 20.99 -13.36
C THR A 51 6.90 20.31 -12.04
N VAL A 52 8.07 19.67 -11.94
CA VAL A 52 8.56 19.02 -10.71
C VAL A 52 8.81 20.07 -9.61
N HIS A 53 9.46 21.18 -9.94
CA HIS A 53 9.72 22.24 -8.97
C HIS A 53 8.46 23.00 -8.55
N ILE A 54 7.52 23.22 -9.48
CA ILE A 54 6.21 23.79 -9.17
C ILE A 54 5.48 22.88 -8.18
N HIS A 55 5.41 21.58 -8.47
CA HIS A 55 4.77 20.60 -7.59
C HIS A 55 5.37 20.62 -6.18
N ALA A 56 6.70 20.60 -6.04
CA ALA A 56 7.35 20.60 -4.73
C ALA A 56 6.96 21.80 -3.84
N ILE A 57 6.82 23.00 -4.44
CA ILE A 57 6.38 24.18 -3.69
C ILE A 57 4.88 24.12 -3.40
N CYS A 58 4.06 23.71 -4.39
CA CYS A 58 2.63 23.53 -4.21
C CYS A 58 2.31 22.54 -3.10
N GLU A 59 2.98 21.39 -3.08
CA GLU A 59 2.83 20.35 -2.08
C GLU A 59 3.14 20.88 -0.66
N ARG A 60 4.21 21.69 -0.51
CA ARG A 60 4.52 22.38 0.74
C ARG A 60 3.44 23.39 1.13
N LEU A 61 2.92 24.18 0.19
CA LEU A 61 1.85 25.15 0.48
C LEU A 61 0.55 24.44 0.90
N MET A 62 0.15 23.40 0.18
CA MET A 62 -1.06 22.63 0.45
C MET A 62 -1.00 21.97 1.83
N ARG A 63 0.11 21.31 2.15
CA ARG A 63 0.35 20.71 3.48
C ARG A 63 0.24 21.70 4.65
N ASN A 64 0.36 23.00 4.39
CA ASN A 64 0.29 24.04 5.42
C ASN A 64 -0.99 24.90 5.29
N GLY A 65 -2.02 24.43 4.58
CA GLY A 65 -3.33 25.09 4.48
C GLY A 65 -3.37 26.27 3.51
N HIS A 66 -2.45 26.31 2.53
CA HIS A 66 -2.36 27.37 1.53
C HIS A 66 -2.73 26.89 0.12
N SER A 67 -3.61 25.89 0.01
CA SER A 67 -3.95 25.19 -1.24
C SER A 67 -4.53 26.10 -2.32
N ALA A 68 -5.26 27.16 -1.95
CA ALA A 68 -5.76 28.17 -2.89
C ALA A 68 -4.66 28.83 -3.75
N HIS A 69 -3.42 28.89 -3.25
CA HIS A 69 -2.28 29.44 -3.98
C HIS A 69 -1.59 28.42 -4.90
N ALA A 70 -1.90 27.14 -4.76
CA ALA A 70 -1.29 26.05 -5.52
C ALA A 70 -2.08 25.71 -6.80
N VAL A 71 -3.41 25.82 -6.77
CA VAL A 71 -4.32 25.33 -7.84
C VAL A 71 -3.88 25.78 -9.23
N GLU A 72 -3.71 27.09 -9.46
CA GLU A 72 -3.36 27.61 -10.79
C GLU A 72 -2.01 27.09 -11.30
N SER A 73 -1.03 26.96 -10.39
CA SER A 73 0.31 26.49 -10.74
C SER A 73 0.31 24.99 -11.07
N LEU A 74 -0.48 24.20 -10.34
CA LEU A 74 -0.65 22.76 -10.61
C LEU A 74 -1.40 22.51 -11.92
N VAL A 75 -2.48 23.26 -12.19
CA VAL A 75 -3.20 23.18 -13.47
C VAL A 75 -2.28 23.56 -14.64
N PHE A 76 -1.46 24.59 -14.48
CA PHE A 76 -0.44 24.95 -15.46
C PHE A 76 0.58 23.82 -15.69
N ALA A 77 1.04 23.17 -14.62
CA ALA A 77 1.98 22.05 -14.72
C ALA A 77 1.39 20.86 -15.50
N VAL A 78 0.11 20.52 -15.26
CA VAL A 78 -0.60 19.49 -16.03
C VAL A 78 -0.70 19.91 -17.50
N ALA A 79 -1.12 21.15 -17.78
CA ALA A 79 -1.27 21.65 -19.15
C ALA A 79 0.06 21.62 -19.94
N CYS A 80 1.20 21.86 -19.28
CA CYS A 80 2.52 21.74 -19.90
C CYS A 80 2.80 20.32 -20.41
N LEU A 81 2.42 19.29 -19.66
CA LEU A 81 2.62 17.89 -20.04
C LEU A 81 1.62 17.43 -21.11
N GLU A 82 0.45 18.05 -21.18
CA GLU A 82 -0.59 17.74 -22.17
C GLU A 82 -0.34 18.40 -23.52
N SER A 83 0.21 19.61 -23.50
CA SER A 83 0.32 20.45 -24.71
C SER A 83 1.69 20.38 -25.37
N HIS A 84 2.76 20.03 -24.63
CA HIS A 84 4.10 19.95 -25.19
C HIS A 84 4.30 18.60 -25.90
N VAL A 85 4.60 18.61 -27.21
CA VAL A 85 4.69 17.39 -28.04
C VAL A 85 5.61 16.30 -27.48
N LEU A 86 6.79 16.66 -26.97
CA LEU A 86 7.73 15.69 -26.38
C LEU A 86 7.37 15.20 -24.96
N LEU A 87 6.37 15.81 -24.32
CA LEU A 87 5.88 15.43 -22.98
C LEU A 87 4.50 14.77 -23.04
N ALA A 88 3.73 15.02 -24.09
CA ALA A 88 2.48 14.34 -24.40
C ALA A 88 2.75 12.92 -24.93
N VAL A 89 3.39 12.09 -24.11
CA VAL A 89 3.74 10.69 -24.41
C VAL A 89 3.47 9.79 -23.20
N PRO A 90 3.24 8.48 -23.41
CA PRO A 90 2.80 7.56 -22.36
C PRO A 90 3.71 7.52 -21.12
N ARG A 91 5.02 7.68 -21.32
CA ARG A 91 6.03 7.67 -20.24
C ARG A 91 5.75 8.67 -19.12
N TYR A 92 5.10 9.80 -19.41
CA TYR A 92 4.80 10.83 -18.41
C TYR A 92 3.38 10.75 -17.85
N LEU A 93 2.58 9.75 -18.23
CA LEU A 93 1.21 9.59 -17.73
C LEU A 93 1.16 9.47 -16.20
N ASP A 94 2.10 8.75 -15.61
CA ASP A 94 2.16 8.58 -14.16
C ASP A 94 2.34 9.92 -13.42
N TRP A 95 3.24 10.76 -13.93
CA TRP A 95 3.48 12.10 -13.40
C TRP A 95 2.30 13.04 -13.64
N ARG A 96 1.67 12.98 -14.83
CA ARG A 96 0.44 13.73 -15.14
C ARG A 96 -0.69 13.41 -14.17
N VAL A 97 -0.92 12.14 -13.89
CA VAL A 97 -1.95 11.68 -12.95
C VAL A 97 -1.63 12.14 -11.52
N THR A 98 -0.35 12.11 -11.12
CA THR A 98 0.08 12.63 -9.82
C THR A 98 -0.25 14.11 -9.66
N LEU A 99 0.09 14.93 -10.66
CA LEU A 99 -0.25 16.35 -10.66
C LEU A 99 -1.77 16.59 -10.68
N ALA A 100 -2.52 15.83 -11.49
CA ALA A 100 -3.98 15.93 -11.54
C ALA A 100 -4.63 15.58 -10.19
N SER A 101 -4.08 14.59 -9.49
CA SER A 101 -4.52 14.20 -8.15
C SER A 101 -4.27 15.31 -7.13
N GLU A 102 -3.13 16.01 -7.20
CA GLU A 102 -2.87 17.18 -6.34
C GLU A 102 -3.75 18.39 -6.69
N VAL A 103 -4.13 18.60 -7.96
CA VAL A 103 -5.13 19.62 -8.32
C VAL A 103 -6.46 19.33 -7.61
N CYS A 104 -6.90 18.07 -7.64
CA CYS A 104 -8.13 17.64 -6.98
C CYS A 104 -8.04 17.81 -5.45
N ALA A 105 -6.93 17.38 -4.84
CA ALA A 105 -6.69 17.60 -3.42
C ALA A 105 -6.71 19.11 -3.06
N ALA A 106 -6.16 19.97 -3.93
CA ALA A 106 -6.22 21.41 -3.72
C ALA A 106 -7.64 21.96 -3.85
N TYR A 107 -8.49 21.43 -4.74
CA TYR A 107 -9.91 21.78 -4.81
C TYR A 107 -10.66 21.37 -3.54
N ASP A 108 -10.38 20.18 -3.01
CA ASP A 108 -10.99 19.71 -1.75
C ASP A 108 -10.64 20.62 -0.58
N ASP A 109 -9.38 21.07 -0.49
CA ASP A 109 -8.92 21.99 0.55
C ASP A 109 -9.54 23.39 0.43
N VAL A 110 -9.83 23.87 -0.78
CA VAL A 110 -10.50 25.16 -1.00
C VAL A 110 -11.99 25.09 -0.65
N GLY A 111 -12.62 23.94 -0.86
CA GLY A 111 -14.05 23.72 -0.64
C GLY A 111 -14.93 24.23 -1.79
N ASP A 112 -16.16 23.69 -1.88
CA ASP A 112 -17.17 24.03 -2.89
C ASP A 112 -16.69 23.94 -4.36
N CYS A 113 -15.71 23.05 -4.63
CA CYS A 113 -15.06 22.92 -5.93
C CYS A 113 -15.34 21.60 -6.66
N ASP A 114 -16.25 20.76 -6.20
CA ASP A 114 -16.53 19.42 -6.75
C ASP A 114 -16.85 19.43 -8.25
N ALA A 115 -17.63 20.43 -8.70
CA ALA A 115 -17.92 20.61 -10.13
C ALA A 115 -16.67 20.95 -10.95
N HIS A 116 -15.75 21.74 -10.40
CA HIS A 116 -14.48 22.09 -11.03
C HIS A 116 -13.54 20.87 -11.07
N ALA A 117 -13.48 20.09 -9.99
CA ALA A 117 -12.69 18.87 -9.92
C ALA A 117 -13.17 17.85 -10.98
N ARG A 118 -14.49 17.61 -11.08
CA ARG A 118 -15.06 16.74 -12.12
C ARG A 118 -14.75 17.19 -13.54
N ALA A 119 -14.98 18.47 -13.84
CA ALA A 119 -14.69 19.01 -15.16
C ALA A 119 -13.19 18.90 -15.50
N PHE A 120 -12.33 19.11 -14.52
CA PHE A 120 -10.89 18.96 -14.68
C PHE A 120 -10.47 17.51 -14.91
N ILE A 121 -10.99 16.55 -14.15
CA ILE A 121 -10.72 15.12 -14.33
C ILE A 121 -11.20 14.66 -15.71
N ALA A 122 -12.43 15.03 -16.11
CA ALA A 122 -12.98 14.68 -17.42
C ALA A 122 -12.07 15.16 -18.56
N LYS A 123 -11.55 16.38 -18.46
CA LYS A 123 -10.58 16.91 -19.41
C LYS A 123 -9.27 16.11 -19.42
N CYS A 124 -8.75 15.74 -18.25
CA CYS A 124 -7.52 14.93 -18.17
C CYS A 124 -7.71 13.55 -18.83
N VAL A 125 -8.87 12.92 -18.64
CA VAL A 125 -9.22 11.64 -19.26
C VAL A 125 -9.32 11.79 -20.78
N GLU A 126 -10.01 12.83 -21.26
CA GLU A 126 -10.09 13.15 -22.70
C GLU A 126 -8.68 13.27 -23.32
N HIS A 127 -7.76 13.98 -22.67
CA HIS A 127 -6.37 14.08 -23.15
C HIS A 127 -5.59 12.75 -23.12
N VAL A 128 -5.92 11.81 -22.24
CA VAL A 128 -5.33 10.46 -22.28
C VAL A 128 -5.90 9.65 -23.44
N ASP A 129 -7.19 9.77 -23.71
CA ASP A 129 -7.84 9.10 -24.82
C ASP A 129 -7.39 9.67 -26.18
N ASP A 130 -7.21 10.98 -26.30
CA ASP A 130 -6.60 11.61 -27.47
C ASP A 130 -5.19 11.06 -27.72
N LEU A 131 -4.37 10.96 -26.67
CA LEU A 131 -3.02 10.41 -26.77
C LEU A 131 -3.04 8.94 -27.22
N ARG A 132 -3.97 8.15 -26.68
CA ARG A 132 -4.18 6.74 -27.05
C ARG A 132 -4.62 6.61 -28.51
N GLN A 133 -5.50 7.49 -28.99
CA GLN A 133 -5.94 7.53 -30.39
C GLN A 133 -4.80 7.90 -31.32
N LEU A 134 -3.96 8.88 -30.95
CA LEU A 134 -2.78 9.25 -31.74
C LEU A 134 -1.79 8.09 -31.86
N GLU A 135 -1.56 7.35 -30.78
CA GLU A 135 -0.70 6.17 -30.82
C GLU A 135 -1.27 5.04 -31.69
N ALA A 136 -2.60 4.87 -31.71
CA ALA A 136 -3.24 3.88 -32.58
C ALA A 136 -3.10 4.20 -34.09
N LEU A 137 -2.67 5.41 -34.46
CA LEU A 137 -2.33 5.77 -35.83
C LEU A 137 -0.92 5.32 -36.23
N ASP A 138 -0.07 4.94 -35.27
CA ASP A 138 1.27 4.41 -35.54
C ASP A 138 1.15 3.00 -36.18
N PRO A 139 1.80 2.73 -37.33
CA PRO A 139 1.85 1.39 -37.90
C PRO A 139 2.55 0.36 -37.02
N VAL A 140 3.34 0.79 -36.02
CA VAL A 140 4.01 -0.08 -35.06
C VAL A 140 3.03 -0.47 -33.95
N PRO A 141 2.81 -1.78 -33.70
CA PRO A 141 1.96 -2.23 -32.61
C PRO A 141 2.47 -1.73 -31.26
N GLN A 142 1.54 -1.36 -30.39
CA GLN A 142 1.83 -0.93 -29.03
C GLN A 142 2.57 -2.04 -28.27
N THR A 143 3.62 -1.64 -27.54
CA THR A 143 4.37 -2.54 -26.65
C THR A 143 3.56 -2.81 -25.37
N PRO A 144 3.70 -4.00 -24.74
CA PRO A 144 2.99 -4.30 -23.51
C PRO A 144 3.32 -3.31 -22.38
N GLU A 145 4.55 -2.78 -22.35
CA GLU A 145 4.96 -1.75 -21.40
C GLU A 145 4.13 -0.48 -21.56
N VAL A 146 3.93 -0.01 -22.79
CA VAL A 146 3.15 1.20 -23.04
C VAL A 146 1.66 0.96 -22.78
N ALA A 147 1.12 -0.20 -23.15
CA ALA A 147 -0.24 -0.59 -22.79
C ALA A 147 -0.46 -0.55 -21.27
N SER A 148 0.54 -0.99 -20.49
CA SER A 148 0.48 -0.97 -19.03
C SER A 148 0.44 0.45 -18.44
N LEU A 149 1.09 1.43 -19.09
CA LEU A 149 1.08 2.83 -18.66
C LEU A 149 -0.30 3.45 -18.81
N TYR A 150 -1.00 3.22 -19.93
CA TYR A 150 -2.38 3.66 -20.10
C TYR A 150 -3.32 2.98 -19.12
N ALA A 151 -3.20 1.65 -18.97
CA ALA A 151 -4.04 0.91 -18.04
C ALA A 151 -3.85 1.41 -16.59
N SER A 152 -2.61 1.75 -16.21
CA SER A 152 -2.31 2.37 -14.91
C SER A 152 -2.95 3.75 -14.77
N ALA A 153 -2.82 4.61 -15.76
CA ALA A 153 -3.40 5.95 -15.74
C ALA A 153 -4.93 5.91 -15.68
N GLU A 154 -5.57 5.06 -16.48
CA GLU A 154 -7.01 4.86 -16.50
C GLU A 154 -7.54 4.39 -15.14
N ARG A 155 -6.89 3.40 -14.52
CA ARG A 155 -7.23 2.95 -13.17
C ARG A 155 -7.16 4.08 -12.14
N LYS A 156 -6.09 4.88 -12.18
CA LYS A 156 -5.91 6.00 -11.24
C LYS A 156 -6.95 7.11 -11.48
N PHE A 157 -7.25 7.45 -12.73
CA PHE A 157 -8.30 8.44 -13.03
C PHE A 157 -9.69 7.93 -12.64
N ARG A 158 -9.99 6.64 -12.83
CA ARG A 158 -11.24 6.03 -12.35
C ARG A 158 -11.39 6.16 -10.84
N ALA A 159 -10.34 5.80 -10.09
CA ALA A 159 -10.33 5.96 -8.64
C ALA A 159 -10.46 7.43 -8.22
N LEU A 160 -9.81 8.35 -8.92
CA LEU A 160 -9.92 9.79 -8.65
C LEU A 160 -11.32 10.33 -8.94
N ASN A 161 -11.96 9.88 -10.03
CA ASN A 161 -13.30 10.30 -10.42
C ASN A 161 -14.37 9.84 -9.42
N ALA A 162 -14.20 8.65 -8.83
CA ALA A 162 -15.11 8.10 -7.84
C ALA A 162 -15.31 9.00 -6.61
N ARG A 163 -14.32 9.84 -6.27
CA ARG A 163 -14.39 10.81 -5.16
C ARG A 163 -15.48 11.85 -5.34
N TYR A 164 -15.83 12.13 -6.59
CA TYR A 164 -16.79 13.16 -6.96
C TYR A 164 -18.03 12.55 -7.62
N ASP A 165 -18.20 11.23 -7.56
CA ASP A 165 -19.34 10.57 -8.17
C ASP A 165 -20.62 10.85 -7.37
N GLU A 166 -21.64 11.35 -8.07
CA GLU A 166 -22.95 11.62 -7.49
C GLU A 166 -23.68 10.32 -7.12
N ALA A 167 -23.27 9.18 -7.67
CA ALA A 167 -23.78 7.86 -7.32
C ALA A 167 -23.38 7.41 -5.90
N VAL A 168 -22.31 7.97 -5.32
CA VAL A 168 -21.89 7.70 -3.94
C VAL A 168 -22.74 8.55 -3.00
N THR A 169 -23.90 8.02 -2.61
CA THR A 169 -24.93 8.73 -1.82
C THR A 169 -24.61 8.82 -0.32
N GLY A 170 -23.40 8.47 0.10
CA GLY A 170 -22.95 8.57 1.48
C GLY A 170 -23.40 7.41 2.38
N ASP A 171 -23.75 6.26 1.79
CA ASP A 171 -24.05 5.00 2.47
C ASP A 171 -23.07 3.89 2.00
N ALA A 172 -22.82 2.89 2.85
CA ALA A 172 -21.84 1.85 2.55
C ALA A 172 -22.21 1.00 1.32
N ALA A 173 -23.51 0.79 1.07
CA ALA A 173 -23.97 -0.06 -0.02
C ALA A 173 -23.74 0.59 -1.40
N SER A 174 -23.97 1.90 -1.53
CA SER A 174 -23.62 2.65 -2.75
C SER A 174 -22.12 2.64 -3.02
N VAL A 175 -21.30 2.79 -1.98
CA VAL A 175 -19.84 2.68 -2.11
C VAL A 175 -19.43 1.28 -2.58
N THR A 176 -19.98 0.22 -1.98
CA THR A 176 -19.65 -1.16 -2.36
C THR A 176 -20.08 -1.46 -3.79
N ALA A 177 -21.27 -1.01 -4.20
CA ALA A 177 -21.76 -1.22 -5.57
C ALA A 177 -20.85 -0.53 -6.60
N GLU A 178 -20.43 0.71 -6.34
CA GLU A 178 -19.54 1.45 -7.25
C GLU A 178 -18.10 0.87 -7.22
N MET A 179 -17.63 0.42 -6.06
CA MET A 179 -16.37 -0.31 -5.93
C MET A 179 -16.37 -1.59 -6.77
N GLU A 180 -17.48 -2.32 -6.82
CA GLU A 180 -17.63 -3.51 -7.67
C GLU A 180 -17.73 -3.15 -9.15
N ALA A 181 -18.43 -2.07 -9.50
CA ALA A 181 -18.56 -1.60 -10.89
C ALA A 181 -17.23 -1.11 -11.47
N THR A 182 -16.34 -0.58 -10.63
CA THR A 182 -15.06 0.01 -11.05
C THR A 182 -13.86 -0.94 -10.99
N ALA A 183 -14.03 -2.12 -10.39
CA ALA A 183 -12.97 -3.10 -10.20
C ALA A 183 -12.88 -4.09 -11.37
N PHE A 184 -11.83 -3.97 -12.18
CA PHE A 184 -11.59 -4.86 -13.32
C PHE A 184 -10.39 -5.80 -13.10
N VAL A 185 -9.45 -5.38 -12.26
CA VAL A 185 -8.21 -6.10 -11.97
C VAL A 185 -8.02 -6.16 -10.45
N PRO A 186 -7.37 -7.21 -9.92
CA PRO A 186 -7.06 -7.27 -8.50
C PRO A 186 -6.38 -6.01 -7.96
N GLY A 187 -6.85 -5.57 -6.79
CA GLY A 187 -6.41 -4.35 -6.12
C GLY A 187 -7.10 -3.07 -6.58
N ASP A 188 -7.97 -3.11 -7.60
CA ASP A 188 -8.76 -1.92 -7.98
C ASP A 188 -9.71 -1.50 -6.87
N LYS A 189 -10.29 -2.46 -6.14
CA LYS A 189 -11.10 -2.20 -4.95
C LYS A 189 -10.31 -1.44 -3.88
N ALA A 190 -9.08 -1.86 -3.61
CA ALA A 190 -8.18 -1.15 -2.69
C ALA A 190 -7.91 0.29 -3.17
N ARG A 191 -7.62 0.48 -4.46
CA ARG A 191 -7.35 1.81 -5.06
C ARG A 191 -8.55 2.74 -4.98
N PHE A 192 -9.74 2.21 -5.26
CA PHE A 192 -11.00 2.91 -5.14
C PHE A 192 -11.20 3.41 -3.70
N LEU A 193 -11.08 2.51 -2.72
CA LEU A 193 -11.19 2.87 -1.30
C LEU A 193 -10.12 3.88 -0.89
N MET A 194 -8.85 3.70 -1.30
CA MET A 194 -7.79 4.65 -1.01
C MET A 194 -8.05 6.05 -1.58
N ALA A 195 -8.73 6.16 -2.71
CA ALA A 195 -9.09 7.45 -3.29
C ALA A 195 -10.24 8.11 -2.52
N LEU A 196 -11.27 7.35 -2.13
CA LEU A 196 -12.36 7.85 -1.29
C LEU A 196 -11.90 8.25 0.11
N LEU A 197 -10.96 7.49 0.69
CA LEU A 197 -10.35 7.77 1.98
C LEU A 197 -9.23 8.82 1.90
N ALA A 198 -8.89 9.30 0.71
CA ALA A 198 -7.95 10.41 0.56
C ALA A 198 -8.63 11.70 1.04
N ASP A 199 -8.42 12.05 2.31
CA ASP A 199 -8.77 13.35 2.85
C ASP A 199 -7.56 14.29 2.83
N ALA A 200 -7.66 15.37 2.05
CA ALA A 200 -6.64 16.40 1.99
C ALA A 200 -6.54 17.18 3.33
N ASN A 201 -7.65 17.31 4.07
CA ASN A 201 -7.70 17.97 5.38
C ASN A 201 -7.09 17.13 6.52
N ALA A 202 -6.92 15.82 6.33
CA ALA A 202 -6.27 14.93 7.30
C ALA A 202 -4.73 14.98 7.23
N ARG A 203 -4.14 15.75 6.29
CA ARG A 203 -2.68 16.02 6.24
C ARG A 203 -2.17 16.77 7.49
N ILE A 204 -3.06 17.27 8.35
CA ILE A 204 -2.72 17.87 9.65
C ILE A 204 -3.73 17.40 10.70
N VAL A 205 -3.37 16.36 11.47
CA VAL A 205 -3.85 16.05 12.83
C VAL A 205 -5.23 16.63 13.16
N LYS A 206 -6.28 16.06 12.58
CA LYS A 206 -7.65 16.23 13.07
C LYS A 206 -8.21 14.84 13.32
N HIS A 207 -8.26 14.45 14.59
CA HIS A 207 -8.93 13.24 15.10
C HIS A 207 -10.46 13.32 14.96
N ALA A 208 -10.97 14.03 13.95
CA ALA A 208 -12.39 14.11 13.71
C ALA A 208 -12.83 12.79 13.05
N PRO A 209 -13.92 12.15 13.54
CA PRO A 209 -14.48 11.00 12.84
C PRO A 209 -14.93 11.43 11.43
N PRO A 210 -14.83 10.54 10.44
CA PRO A 210 -15.31 10.82 9.11
C PRO A 210 -16.81 11.08 9.15
N VAL A 211 -17.27 11.90 8.23
CA VAL A 211 -18.69 12.22 8.07
C VAL A 211 -19.06 12.01 6.61
N GLY A 212 -20.32 11.64 6.35
CA GLY A 212 -20.84 11.47 4.99
C GLY A 212 -20.13 10.34 4.23
N ALA A 213 -19.71 10.63 3.00
CA ALA A 213 -19.11 9.66 2.09
C ALA A 213 -17.86 8.96 2.64
N ALA A 214 -17.03 9.67 3.42
CA ALA A 214 -15.85 9.05 4.05
C ALA A 214 -16.24 7.99 5.09
N ALA A 215 -17.31 8.21 5.86
CA ALA A 215 -17.77 7.24 6.86
C ALA A 215 -18.36 5.99 6.19
N ALA A 216 -19.12 6.19 5.12
CA ALA A 216 -19.63 5.11 4.28
C ALA A 216 -18.51 4.30 3.60
N ALA A 217 -17.49 4.98 3.08
CA ALA A 217 -16.34 4.33 2.47
C ALA A 217 -15.54 3.50 3.46
N MET A 218 -15.44 3.97 4.70
CA MET A 218 -14.81 3.21 5.77
C MET A 218 -15.61 1.96 6.14
N GLU A 219 -16.93 2.05 6.24
CA GLU A 219 -17.78 0.89 6.52
C GLU A 219 -17.68 -0.16 5.40
N ALA A 220 -17.75 0.27 4.14
CA ALA A 220 -17.54 -0.59 2.98
C ALA A 220 -16.14 -1.23 2.98
N ALA A 221 -15.10 -0.46 3.32
CA ALA A 221 -13.75 -0.99 3.47
C ALA A 221 -13.67 -2.06 4.55
N ARG A 222 -14.36 -1.88 5.69
CA ARG A 222 -14.39 -2.86 6.79
C ARG A 222 -14.99 -4.19 6.33
N GLU A 223 -16.14 -4.13 5.68
CA GLU A 223 -16.86 -5.31 5.18
C GLU A 223 -16.05 -6.06 4.13
N TRP A 224 -15.35 -5.34 3.24
CA TRP A 224 -14.51 -5.94 2.21
C TRP A 224 -13.18 -6.50 2.73
N LEU A 225 -12.51 -5.80 3.66
CA LEU A 225 -11.20 -6.18 4.17
C LEU A 225 -11.25 -7.36 5.15
N ALA A 226 -12.31 -7.48 5.95
CA ALA A 226 -12.42 -8.53 6.96
C ALA A 226 -12.20 -9.96 6.42
N PRO A 227 -12.90 -10.41 5.35
CA PRO A 227 -12.67 -11.75 4.80
C PRO A 227 -11.28 -11.90 4.17
N LEU A 228 -10.73 -10.85 3.55
CA LEU A 228 -9.38 -10.88 2.96
C LEU A 228 -8.31 -11.08 4.04
N VAL A 229 -8.38 -10.30 5.11
CA VAL A 229 -7.45 -10.40 6.24
C VAL A 229 -7.52 -11.78 6.88
N GLN A 230 -8.73 -12.33 7.05
CA GLN A 230 -8.93 -13.66 7.60
C GLN A 230 -8.30 -14.74 6.71
N SER A 231 -8.62 -14.77 5.42
CA SER A 231 -8.07 -15.77 4.47
C SER A 231 -6.54 -15.71 4.42
N MET A 232 -5.97 -14.51 4.37
CA MET A 232 -4.52 -14.34 4.34
C MET A 232 -3.83 -14.76 5.63
N THR A 233 -4.43 -14.43 6.77
CA THR A 233 -3.90 -14.82 8.09
C THR A 233 -3.89 -16.33 8.22
N THR A 234 -5.00 -16.99 7.89
CA THR A 234 -5.12 -18.45 7.91
C THR A 234 -4.08 -19.12 7.00
N GLY A 235 -3.94 -18.66 5.75
CA GLY A 235 -2.98 -19.22 4.81
C GLY A 235 -1.52 -19.06 5.26
N LEU A 236 -1.16 -17.87 5.79
CA LEU A 236 0.19 -17.62 6.31
C LEU A 236 0.48 -18.43 7.58
N GLN A 237 -0.49 -18.56 8.50
CA GLN A 237 -0.35 -19.38 9.71
C GLN A 237 -0.18 -20.87 9.36
N HIS A 238 -0.96 -21.38 8.41
CA HIS A 238 -0.79 -22.75 7.92
C HIS A 238 0.61 -22.94 7.31
N ALA A 239 1.04 -22.04 6.42
CA ALA A 239 2.38 -22.10 5.83
C ALA A 239 3.50 -22.08 6.88
N ARG A 240 3.32 -21.30 7.95
CA ARG A 240 4.25 -21.27 9.10
C ARG A 240 4.25 -22.60 9.85
N GLY A 241 3.08 -23.19 10.09
CA GLY A 241 2.95 -24.52 10.69
C GLY A 241 3.63 -25.62 9.88
N VAL A 242 3.46 -25.60 8.55
CA VAL A 242 4.14 -26.52 7.62
C VAL A 242 5.66 -26.37 7.68
N ARG A 243 6.18 -25.14 7.69
CA ARG A 243 7.63 -24.89 7.86
C ARG A 243 8.13 -25.41 9.20
N ALA A 244 7.46 -25.09 10.29
CA ALA A 244 7.85 -25.53 11.63
C ALA A 244 7.86 -27.06 11.76
N ALA A 245 6.86 -27.75 11.21
CA ALA A 245 6.82 -29.22 11.17
C ALA A 245 7.97 -29.80 10.32
N ALA A 246 8.27 -29.18 9.17
CA ALA A 246 9.39 -29.59 8.32
C ALA A 246 10.75 -29.38 9.01
N ASP A 247 10.93 -28.28 9.73
CA ASP A 247 12.16 -27.98 10.47
C ASP A 247 12.34 -28.94 11.65
N ALA A 248 11.28 -29.22 12.42
CA ALA A 248 11.30 -30.21 13.49
C ALA A 248 11.66 -31.62 12.97
N LEU A 249 11.14 -32.00 11.79
CA LEU A 249 11.50 -33.26 11.15
C LEU A 249 12.98 -33.29 10.70
N ARG A 250 13.53 -32.17 10.23
CA ARG A 250 14.96 -32.05 9.87
C ARG A 250 15.85 -32.17 11.11
N GLU A 251 15.51 -31.48 12.19
CA GLU A 251 16.24 -31.55 13.47
C GLU A 251 16.25 -32.97 14.02
N ARG A 252 15.10 -33.67 14.00
CA ARG A 252 15.02 -35.07 14.41
C ARG A 252 15.91 -35.97 13.56
N ARG A 253 15.88 -35.82 12.23
CA ARG A 253 16.75 -36.59 11.33
C ARG A 253 18.24 -36.30 11.56
N ALA A 254 18.59 -35.06 11.90
CA ALA A 254 19.95 -34.69 12.28
C ALA A 254 20.36 -35.36 13.61
N ALA A 255 19.50 -35.33 14.63
CA ALA A 255 19.74 -35.99 15.91
C ALA A 255 19.86 -37.52 15.78
N GLU A 256 19.01 -38.16 14.95
CA GLU A 256 19.12 -39.59 14.64
C GLU A 256 20.41 -39.93 13.88
N ALA A 257 20.87 -39.05 12.98
CA ALA A 257 22.14 -39.23 12.27
C ALA A 257 23.35 -39.10 13.21
N GLU A 258 23.34 -38.13 14.13
CA GLU A 258 24.38 -37.99 15.15
C GLU A 258 24.42 -39.18 16.11
N ALA A 259 23.25 -39.67 16.54
CA ALA A 259 23.14 -40.88 17.37
C ALA A 259 23.59 -42.15 16.62
N GLY A 260 23.28 -42.25 15.32
CA GLY A 260 23.67 -43.37 14.45
C GLY A 260 25.16 -43.41 14.08
N VAL A 261 25.86 -42.26 14.10
CA VAL A 261 27.31 -42.18 13.87
C VAL A 261 28.11 -42.64 15.09
N SER A 262 27.52 -42.64 16.28
CA SER A 262 28.15 -43.18 17.51
C SER A 262 28.11 -44.73 17.61
N GLY A 263 27.42 -45.43 16.70
CA GLY A 263 27.07 -46.84 16.86
C GLY A 263 27.92 -47.86 16.09
N ARG A 264 29.06 -47.48 15.49
CA ARG A 264 29.88 -48.41 14.71
C ARG A 264 31.22 -48.71 15.37
N GLU A 265 31.20 -49.58 16.38
CA GLU A 265 32.32 -50.52 16.64
C GLU A 265 31.85 -51.80 17.36
N THR A 266 31.96 -52.91 16.62
CA THR A 266 32.20 -54.31 17.04
C THR A 266 31.10 -55.15 17.74
N SER A 267 30.57 -56.12 17.00
CA SER A 267 30.20 -57.47 17.53
C SER A 267 31.30 -58.46 17.10
N PRO A 268 31.61 -59.54 17.87
CA PRO A 268 30.87 -60.83 17.78
C PRO A 268 30.89 -61.72 19.07
N PRO A 269 30.35 -62.96 19.10
CA PRO A 269 28.96 -63.43 18.89
C PRO A 269 28.50 -64.37 20.08
N PRO A 270 27.51 -65.29 19.94
CA PRO A 270 26.32 -65.38 20.80
C PRO A 270 26.39 -66.41 21.95
N ALA A 271 25.49 -66.28 22.92
CA ALA A 271 25.14 -67.35 23.85
C ALA A 271 23.64 -67.26 24.19
N ASP A 272 23.05 -68.44 24.29
CA ASP A 272 21.63 -68.77 24.27
C ASP A 272 20.87 -68.47 25.58
N ASP A 273 19.56 -68.69 25.45
CA ASP A 273 18.59 -69.12 26.45
C ASP A 273 17.67 -68.07 27.14
N ASP A 274 16.38 -68.27 26.77
CA ASP A 274 15.20 -68.40 27.63
C ASP A 274 14.39 -67.19 28.10
N GLU A 275 13.21 -67.11 27.47
CA GLU A 275 11.86 -67.11 28.05
C GLU A 275 11.27 -65.88 28.79
N GLU A 276 9.96 -65.74 28.53
CA GLU A 276 8.87 -65.16 29.34
C GLU A 276 8.37 -63.70 29.14
N GLU A 277 7.16 -63.66 28.56
CA GLU A 277 5.94 -62.95 28.98
C GLU A 277 5.80 -61.41 28.87
N LYS A 278 4.82 -61.04 28.03
CA LYS A 278 3.94 -59.84 28.10
C LYS A 278 2.87 -60.06 29.21
N PRO A 279 2.17 -59.04 29.79
CA PRO A 279 1.38 -58.08 28.99
C PRO A 279 1.07 -56.67 29.57
N ASP A 280 0.58 -55.83 28.64
CA ASP A 280 -0.48 -54.79 28.69
C ASP A 280 -0.59 -53.80 29.86
N GLU A 281 -0.52 -52.50 29.54
CA GLU A 281 -1.32 -51.45 30.19
C GLU A 281 -1.78 -50.42 29.14
N GLU A 282 -3.11 -50.26 29.05
CA GLU A 282 -3.86 -49.30 28.23
C GLU A 282 -4.19 -48.02 29.06
N PRO A 283 -4.73 -46.95 28.45
CA PRO A 283 -4.34 -45.57 28.72
C PRO A 283 -5.18 -44.88 29.80
N ASP A 284 -4.57 -43.87 30.45
CA ASP A 284 -5.27 -42.97 31.36
C ASP A 284 -5.73 -41.71 30.59
N GLU A 285 -7.04 -41.51 30.49
CA GLU A 285 -7.68 -40.30 30.01
C GLU A 285 -8.06 -39.39 31.18
N THR A 286 -7.90 -38.08 30.96
CA THR A 286 -8.71 -36.90 31.42
C THR A 286 -7.86 -35.79 32.08
N PRO A 287 -8.32 -34.52 32.09
CA PRO A 287 -9.19 -33.79 31.16
C PRO A 287 -8.50 -32.53 30.58
N ALA A 288 -9.11 -31.96 29.54
CA ALA A 288 -8.68 -30.72 28.90
C ALA A 288 -8.74 -29.51 29.85
N GLU A 289 -7.61 -28.82 29.99
CA GLU A 289 -7.56 -27.40 30.40
C GLU A 289 -7.33 -26.54 29.16
N GLU A 290 -8.19 -25.52 29.02
CA GLU A 290 -8.08 -24.43 28.07
C GLU A 290 -6.81 -23.60 28.31
N GLY A 291 -6.22 -23.11 27.21
CA GLY A 291 -5.49 -21.84 27.25
C GLY A 291 -3.98 -21.90 27.39
N ASP A 292 -3.30 -22.62 26.51
CA ASP A 292 -2.02 -22.16 25.96
C ASP A 292 -1.84 -22.85 24.61
N ALA A 293 -1.34 -22.15 23.59
CA ALA A 293 -1.09 -22.77 22.29
C ALA A 293 0.04 -23.80 22.46
N ALA A 294 -0.34 -25.05 22.76
CA ALA A 294 0.56 -26.16 22.93
C ALA A 294 1.50 -26.21 21.71
N ALA A 295 2.80 -26.38 21.97
CA ALA A 295 3.78 -26.62 20.93
C ALA A 295 3.23 -27.69 19.98
N PRO A 296 3.24 -27.46 18.64
CA PRO A 296 2.63 -28.38 17.70
C PRO A 296 3.20 -29.77 17.93
N ASP A 297 2.33 -30.75 18.17
CA ASP A 297 2.71 -32.14 18.34
C ASP A 297 3.48 -32.58 17.10
N PRO A 298 4.81 -32.82 17.21
CA PRO A 298 5.66 -33.10 16.05
C PRO A 298 5.33 -34.46 15.41
N THR A 299 4.44 -35.25 16.01
CA THR A 299 4.00 -36.54 15.49
C THR A 299 2.85 -36.44 14.51
N ARG A 300 2.14 -35.30 14.46
CA ARG A 300 1.02 -35.11 13.54
C ARG A 300 1.41 -34.16 12.40
N PRO A 301 1.19 -34.54 11.13
CA PRO A 301 1.35 -33.60 10.03
C PRO A 301 0.37 -32.42 10.25
N PRO A 302 0.79 -31.18 9.95
CA PRO A 302 -0.12 -30.04 10.02
C PRO A 302 -1.33 -30.30 9.11
N PRO A 303 -2.54 -29.88 9.52
CA PRO A 303 -3.74 -30.11 8.72
C PRO A 303 -3.62 -29.35 7.40
N ASP A 304 -3.82 -30.04 6.29
CA ASP A 304 -3.89 -29.43 4.95
C ASP A 304 -4.98 -28.36 4.92
N LEU A 305 -4.73 -27.28 4.19
CA LEU A 305 -5.79 -26.32 3.90
C LEU A 305 -6.83 -26.98 2.99
N GLU A 306 -8.10 -26.76 3.30
CA GLU A 306 -9.17 -27.08 2.38
C GLU A 306 -8.94 -26.33 1.05
N PRO A 307 -9.25 -26.92 -0.11
CA PRO A 307 -8.98 -26.30 -1.41
C PRO A 307 -9.66 -24.94 -1.58
N GLU A 308 -10.83 -24.75 -0.98
CA GLU A 308 -11.54 -23.47 -0.95
C GLU A 308 -10.76 -22.39 -0.18
N ALA A 309 -10.04 -22.77 0.89
CA ALA A 309 -9.23 -21.85 1.68
C ALA A 309 -7.92 -21.47 0.97
N GLU A 310 -7.35 -22.39 0.17
CA GLU A 310 -6.20 -22.11 -0.68
C GLU A 310 -6.55 -21.12 -1.80
N GLU A 311 -7.66 -21.35 -2.51
CA GLU A 311 -8.15 -20.42 -3.54
C GLU A 311 -8.47 -19.03 -2.94
N ALA A 312 -9.13 -18.99 -1.77
CA ALA A 312 -9.42 -17.74 -1.07
C ALA A 312 -8.14 -17.01 -0.62
N TYR A 313 -7.09 -17.74 -0.25
CA TYR A 313 -5.78 -17.16 0.07
C TYR A 313 -5.13 -16.53 -1.16
N GLU A 314 -5.07 -17.24 -2.30
CA GLU A 314 -4.47 -16.74 -3.53
C GLU A 314 -5.18 -15.49 -4.06
N LEU A 315 -6.52 -15.51 -4.06
CA LEU A 315 -7.34 -14.34 -4.41
C LEU A 315 -7.04 -13.16 -3.49
N ALA A 316 -6.93 -13.39 -2.18
CA ALA A 316 -6.67 -12.32 -1.23
C ALA A 316 -5.25 -11.73 -1.37
N VAL A 317 -4.24 -12.55 -1.69
CA VAL A 317 -2.89 -12.09 -2.02
C VAL A 317 -2.91 -11.21 -3.29
N ALA A 318 -3.65 -11.62 -4.31
CA ALA A 318 -3.78 -10.87 -5.56
C ALA A 318 -4.50 -9.53 -5.35
N GLU A 319 -5.54 -9.50 -4.53
CA GLU A 319 -6.32 -8.29 -4.22
C GLU A 319 -5.56 -7.30 -3.33
N LEU A 320 -4.75 -7.79 -2.38
CA LEU A 320 -4.05 -6.96 -1.40
C LEU A 320 -2.52 -7.20 -1.42
N PRO A 321 -1.81 -6.77 -2.47
CA PRO A 321 -0.35 -6.78 -2.50
C PRO A 321 0.25 -5.86 -1.43
N LEU A 322 1.53 -6.03 -1.11
CA LEU A 322 2.22 -5.32 -0.02
C LEU A 322 2.13 -3.79 -0.15
N SER A 323 2.36 -3.25 -1.35
CA SER A 323 2.26 -1.82 -1.62
C SER A 323 0.86 -1.24 -1.36
N LEU A 324 -0.20 -2.00 -1.68
CA LEU A 324 -1.58 -1.58 -1.39
C LEU A 324 -1.92 -1.72 0.10
N HIS A 325 -1.38 -2.74 0.77
CA HIS A 325 -1.52 -2.91 2.20
C HIS A 325 -0.87 -1.74 2.97
N ASP A 326 0.37 -1.38 2.63
CA ASP A 326 1.06 -0.19 3.18
C ASP A 326 0.24 1.08 2.95
N ALA A 327 -0.20 1.29 1.69
CA ALA A 327 -0.91 2.50 1.31
C ALA A 327 -2.30 2.64 1.97
N LEU A 328 -2.97 1.53 2.30
CA LEU A 328 -4.20 1.51 3.10
C LEU A 328 -3.90 1.84 4.56
N MET A 329 -2.88 1.22 5.17
CA MET A 329 -2.48 1.49 6.55
C MET A 329 -2.13 2.96 6.78
N ARG A 330 -1.44 3.62 5.83
CA ARG A 330 -1.10 5.05 5.93
C ARG A 330 -2.30 5.99 5.86
N ARG A 331 -3.40 5.56 5.25
CA ARG A 331 -4.65 6.36 5.13
C ARG A 331 -5.64 6.08 6.25
N ALA A 332 -5.39 5.04 7.05
CA ALA A 332 -6.26 4.61 8.13
C ALA A 332 -6.11 5.42 9.44
N PHE A 333 -5.36 6.52 9.42
CA PHE A 333 -4.84 7.23 10.61
C PHE A 333 -5.88 7.90 11.53
N CYS A 334 -7.17 7.57 11.38
CA CYS A 334 -8.26 8.01 12.26
C CYS A 334 -9.11 6.83 12.78
N TYR A 335 -8.68 5.57 12.57
CA TYR A 335 -9.52 4.37 12.70
C TYR A 335 -8.86 3.21 13.44
N GLU A 336 -7.83 3.50 14.22
CA GLU A 336 -7.04 2.53 14.98
C GLU A 336 -7.88 1.78 16.02
N SER A 337 -9.05 2.32 16.38
CA SER A 337 -10.03 1.72 17.28
C SER A 337 -10.82 0.54 16.69
N TRP A 338 -10.72 0.28 15.37
CA TRP A 338 -11.51 -0.76 14.73
C TRP A 338 -10.79 -2.11 14.71
N GLU A 339 -11.53 -3.19 14.95
CA GLU A 339 -10.99 -4.56 14.97
C GLU A 339 -10.36 -4.97 13.63
N THR A 340 -10.95 -4.56 12.50
CA THR A 340 -10.41 -4.87 11.16
C THR A 340 -9.05 -4.20 10.91
N PHE A 341 -8.78 -3.03 11.49
CA PHE A 341 -7.46 -2.39 11.40
C PHE A 341 -6.43 -3.03 12.31
N LYS A 342 -6.83 -3.53 13.48
CA LYS A 342 -5.98 -4.43 14.28
C LYS A 342 -5.62 -5.68 13.47
N GLY A 343 -6.60 -6.29 12.79
CA GLY A 343 -6.37 -7.42 11.89
C GLY A 343 -5.39 -7.10 10.75
N LEU A 344 -5.48 -5.93 10.14
CA LEU A 344 -4.51 -5.48 9.11
C LEU A 344 -3.09 -5.34 9.69
N HIS A 345 -2.94 -4.72 10.86
CA HIS A 345 -1.65 -4.62 11.54
C HIS A 345 -1.06 -6.00 11.87
N ASP A 346 -1.88 -6.91 12.39
CA ASP A 346 -1.45 -8.26 12.76
C ASP A 346 -1.06 -9.05 11.50
N LEU A 347 -1.82 -8.90 10.41
CA LEU A 347 -1.46 -9.44 9.09
C LEU A 347 -0.15 -8.84 8.57
N ALA A 348 0.08 -7.53 8.73
CA ALA A 348 1.34 -6.89 8.32
C ALA A 348 2.52 -7.49 9.07
N THR A 349 2.39 -7.66 10.39
CA THR A 349 3.39 -8.30 11.23
C THR A 349 3.67 -9.73 10.77
N LEU A 350 2.62 -10.51 10.49
CA LEU A 350 2.76 -11.88 10.00
C LEU A 350 3.46 -11.93 8.64
N ARG A 351 3.04 -11.10 7.67
CA ARG A 351 3.68 -11.01 6.34
C ARG A 351 5.16 -10.65 6.44
N LEU A 352 5.53 -9.72 7.31
CA LEU A 352 6.92 -9.30 7.50
C LEU A 352 7.78 -10.42 8.11
N VAL A 353 7.25 -11.15 9.10
CA VAL A 353 7.93 -12.32 9.67
C VAL A 353 8.16 -13.39 8.60
N GLU A 354 7.17 -13.68 7.77
CA GLU A 354 7.30 -14.70 6.72
C GLU A 354 8.27 -14.30 5.58
N MET A 355 8.45 -13.00 5.36
CA MET A 355 9.48 -12.50 4.44
C MET A 355 10.88 -12.42 5.07
N GLY A 356 11.02 -12.78 6.36
CA GLY A 356 12.28 -12.65 7.09
C GLY A 356 12.67 -11.19 7.42
N ALA A 357 11.71 -10.26 7.34
CA ALA A 357 11.89 -8.83 7.60
C ALA A 357 11.61 -8.45 9.07
N ALA A 358 11.79 -9.39 10.01
CA ALA A 358 11.44 -9.17 11.41
C ALA A 358 12.23 -7.99 12.03
N SER A 359 11.47 -7.20 12.78
CA SER A 359 11.79 -5.91 13.41
C SER A 359 13.13 -5.82 14.13
N GLY A 360 13.83 -4.70 13.90
CA GLY A 360 15.03 -4.30 14.63
C GLY A 360 14.86 -4.36 16.15
N GLY A 361 15.73 -5.15 16.77
CA GLY A 361 15.80 -5.34 18.21
C GLY A 361 16.74 -6.49 18.57
N GLY A 362 18.04 -6.30 18.38
CA GLY A 362 19.07 -7.23 18.86
C GLY A 362 20.19 -7.47 17.84
N ASP A 363 21.37 -6.97 18.18
CA ASP A 363 22.70 -7.09 17.54
C ASP A 363 22.89 -6.55 16.12
N GLU A 364 23.82 -5.60 16.02
CA GLU A 364 24.19 -4.82 14.82
C GLU A 364 25.04 -5.59 13.81
N ASP A 365 25.29 -6.88 14.02
CA ASP A 365 26.12 -7.67 13.11
C ASP A 365 25.32 -8.87 12.56
N GLU A 366 25.24 -8.92 11.24
CA GLU A 366 24.76 -10.03 10.41
C GLU A 366 23.26 -10.11 10.09
N LYS A 367 22.83 -9.29 9.11
CA LYS A 367 22.14 -9.74 7.87
C LYS A 367 21.75 -8.52 7.02
N GLU A 368 22.65 -8.07 6.14
CA GLU A 368 22.27 -7.25 4.97
C GLU A 368 21.52 -8.14 3.96
N GLY A 369 20.31 -8.54 4.31
CA GLY A 369 19.33 -8.96 3.31
C GLY A 369 18.76 -7.70 2.67
N SER A 370 18.97 -7.53 1.37
CA SER A 370 18.26 -6.53 0.57
C SER A 370 16.74 -6.72 0.75
N HIS A 371 16.15 -6.08 1.75
CA HIS A 371 14.70 -6.12 1.96
C HIS A 371 14.03 -5.40 0.80
N ASP A 372 12.99 -6.03 0.26
CA ASP A 372 12.15 -5.44 -0.78
C ASP A 372 11.61 -4.08 -0.28
N ALA A 373 11.64 -3.05 -1.13
CA ALA A 373 11.27 -1.68 -0.75
C ALA A 373 9.83 -1.62 -0.20
N ASP A 374 8.96 -2.47 -0.74
CA ASP A 374 7.56 -2.60 -0.30
C ASP A 374 7.45 -3.21 1.10
N ALA A 375 8.31 -4.17 1.45
CA ALA A 375 8.34 -4.76 2.79
C ALA A 375 8.82 -3.74 3.83
N LEU A 376 9.85 -2.94 3.50
CA LEU A 376 10.32 -1.86 4.37
C LEU A 376 9.26 -0.78 4.57
N ALA A 377 8.56 -0.41 3.49
CA ALA A 377 7.45 0.54 3.55
C ALA A 377 6.33 0.05 4.47
N LEU A 378 5.92 -1.22 4.32
CA LEU A 378 4.90 -1.84 5.16
C LEU A 378 5.32 -1.90 6.63
N ALA A 379 6.58 -2.26 6.91
CA ALA A 379 7.13 -2.28 8.27
C ALA A 379 7.08 -0.90 8.93
N HIS A 380 7.43 0.15 8.18
CA HIS A 380 7.33 1.51 8.67
C HIS A 380 5.87 1.89 8.97
N ALA A 381 4.93 1.64 8.06
CA ALA A 381 3.52 1.95 8.31
C ALA A 381 2.93 1.18 9.52
N ALA A 382 3.26 -0.10 9.68
CA ALA A 382 2.85 -0.89 10.83
C ALA A 382 3.43 -0.33 12.15
N ALA A 383 4.71 0.06 12.16
CA ALA A 383 5.34 0.66 13.33
C ALA A 383 4.71 2.00 13.73
N VAL A 384 4.36 2.84 12.75
CA VAL A 384 3.69 4.12 13.01
C VAL A 384 2.30 3.90 13.59
N LEU A 385 1.48 3.02 13.00
CA LEU A 385 0.15 2.70 13.54
C LEU A 385 0.22 2.15 14.96
N LYS A 386 1.19 1.27 15.25
CA LYS A 386 1.42 0.78 16.61
C LYS A 386 1.77 1.92 17.57
N ALA A 387 2.65 2.83 17.16
CA ALA A 387 3.05 3.96 17.99
C ALA A 387 1.88 4.89 18.31
N VAL A 388 0.97 5.13 17.35
CA VAL A 388 -0.21 5.96 17.59
C VAL A 388 -1.22 5.25 18.50
N ARG A 389 -1.46 3.96 18.30
CA ARG A 389 -2.32 3.16 19.19
C ARG A 389 -1.87 3.22 20.66
N VAL A 390 -0.56 3.13 20.88
CA VAL A 390 0.04 3.27 22.23
C VAL A 390 -0.15 4.68 22.79
N LEU A 391 0.00 5.72 21.96
CA LEU A 391 -0.27 7.11 22.38
C LEU A 391 -1.74 7.35 22.73
N GLU A 392 -2.67 6.65 22.08
CA GLU A 392 -4.11 6.70 22.34
C GLU A 392 -4.56 5.87 23.56
N GLY A 393 -3.62 5.23 24.26
CA GLY A 393 -3.91 4.43 25.46
C GLY A 393 -4.44 3.03 25.16
N GLY A 394 -4.30 2.55 23.91
CA GLY A 394 -4.46 1.15 23.58
C GLY A 394 -3.22 0.33 23.96
N GLU A 395 -3.43 -0.96 24.25
CA GLU A 395 -2.34 -1.94 24.35
C GLU A 395 -1.66 -2.18 22.99
#